data_AF-A0A2N5AGJ0-F1
#
_entry.id   AF-A0A2N5AGJ0-F1
#
_cell.length_a   1.000
_cell.length_b   1.000
_cell.length_c   1.000
_cell.angle_alpha   90.00
_cell.angle_beta   90.00
_cell.angle_gamma   90.00
#
_symmetry.space_group_name_H-M   'P 1'
#
loop_
_entity.id
_entity.type
_entity.pdbx_description
1 polymer ?
#
loop_
_entity_poly.entity_id
_entity_poly.type
_entity_poly.pdbx_seq_one_letter_code
_entity_poly.pdbx_strand_id
1 'polypeptide(L)'
;LNAQNLWQEMAHVLAQRLMVLSMRSQEMMGVDSYLMVRTLLTELADYPEAYRRQINVLSFIQRRTNLSRSRIMSILSELRKGDYITIHRGVLRTIAHPLPAHF
;
A
#
# COMPACT_ATOMS: atom_id res chain seq x y z
N LEU A 1 -46.97 19.79 6.96
CA LEU A 1 -45.97 19.06 6.17
C LEU A 1 -44.60 19.63 6.52
N ASN A 2 -43.91 18.98 7.46
CA ASN A 2 -42.68 19.48 8.08
C ASN A 2 -41.49 19.36 7.13
N ALA A 3 -41.17 20.45 6.42
CA ALA A 3 -39.94 20.57 5.63
C ALA A 3 -38.65 20.50 6.48
N GLN A 4 -38.77 20.50 7.81
CA GLN A 4 -37.65 20.66 8.74
C GLN A 4 -36.84 19.38 8.99
N ASN A 5 -37.28 18.19 8.55
CA ASN A 5 -36.53 16.93 8.71
C ASN A 5 -36.02 16.30 7.41
N LEU A 6 -36.47 16.76 6.23
CA LEU A 6 -36.08 16.15 4.95
C LEU A 6 -34.60 16.33 4.64
N TRP A 7 -34.04 17.52 4.93
CA TRP A 7 -32.62 17.79 4.72
C TRP A 7 -31.73 16.92 5.61
N GLN A 8 -32.19 16.59 6.82
CA GLN A 8 -31.46 15.78 7.78
C GLN A 8 -31.45 14.31 7.38
N GLU A 9 -32.59 13.79 6.92
CA GLU A 9 -32.68 12.46 6.32
C GLU A 9 -31.82 12.34 5.05
N MET A 10 -31.87 13.34 4.16
CA MET A 10 -30.99 13.38 2.98
C MET A 10 -29.52 13.45 3.37
N ALA A 11 -29.14 14.26 4.36
CA ALA A 11 -27.78 14.35 4.86
C ALA A 11 -27.31 13.02 5.45
N HIS A 12 -28.16 12.29 6.18
CA HIS A 12 -27.84 10.95 6.69
C HIS A 12 -27.61 9.95 5.56
N VAL A 13 -28.48 9.90 4.56
CA VAL A 13 -28.31 9.02 3.40
C VAL A 13 -27.02 9.36 2.64
N LEU A 14 -26.73 10.65 2.44
CA LEU A 14 -25.49 11.09 1.78
C LEU A 14 -24.25 10.73 2.60
N ALA A 15 -24.27 10.91 3.92
CA ALA A 15 -23.16 10.55 4.81
C ALA A 15 -22.89 9.03 4.77
N GLN A 16 -23.94 8.21 4.81
CA GLN A 16 -23.83 6.76 4.67
C GLN A 16 -23.20 6.38 3.32
N ARG A 17 -23.67 6.99 2.22
CA ARG A 17 -23.11 6.75 0.87
C ARG A 17 -21.63 7.16 0.79
N LEU A 18 -21.29 8.32 1.35
CA LEU A 18 -19.92 8.83 1.37
C LEU A 18 -18.98 7.92 2.17
N MET A 19 -19.43 7.41 3.31
CA MET A 19 -18.66 6.47 4.13
C MET A 19 -18.38 5.17 3.36
N VAL A 20 -19.40 4.57 2.74
CA VAL A 20 -19.23 3.35 1.93
C VAL A 20 -18.31 3.57 0.73
N LEU A 21 -18.45 4.69 0.02
CA LEU A 21 -17.55 5.05 -1.07
C LEU A 21 -16.11 5.26 -0.59
N SER A 22 -15.93 5.91 0.57
CA SER A 22 -14.60 6.13 1.16
C SER A 22 -13.93 4.80 1.52
N MET A 23 -14.64 3.89 2.17
CA MET A 23 -14.12 2.56 2.51
C MET A 23 -13.70 1.79 1.25
N ARG A 24 -14.56 1.73 0.23
CA ARG A 24 -14.22 1.08 -1.05
C ARG A 24 -13.02 1.72 -1.73
N SER A 25 -12.92 3.05 -1.70
CA SER A 25 -11.76 3.75 -2.27
C SER A 25 -10.46 3.39 -1.54
N GLN A 26 -10.51 3.25 -0.21
CA GLN A 26 -9.36 2.86 0.61
C GLN A 26 -8.94 1.41 0.39
N GLU A 27 -9.91 0.51 0.21
CA GLU A 27 -9.69 -0.90 -0.16
C GLU A 27 -9.03 -1.00 -1.53
N MET A 28 -9.61 -0.38 -2.58
CA MET A 28 -9.05 -0.39 -3.93
C MET A 28 -7.64 0.22 -3.97
N MET A 29 -7.45 1.39 -3.34
CA MET A 29 -6.13 1.99 -3.20
C MET A 29 -5.16 1.07 -2.43
N GLY A 30 -5.63 0.27 -1.47
CA GLY A 30 -4.80 -0.71 -0.76
C GLY A 30 -4.34 -1.87 -1.62
N VAL A 31 -5.24 -2.44 -2.41
CA VAL A 31 -4.93 -3.48 -3.39
C VAL A 31 -3.90 -2.96 -4.40
N ASP A 32 -4.10 -1.77 -4.95
CA ASP A 32 -3.15 -1.15 -5.90
C ASP A 32 -1.81 -0.81 -5.22
N SER A 33 -1.84 -0.27 -4.00
CA SER A 33 -0.62 0.05 -3.25
C SER A 33 0.26 -1.17 -3.03
N TYR A 34 -0.35 -2.28 -2.59
CA TYR A 34 0.35 -3.53 -2.36
C TYR A 34 0.92 -4.08 -3.66
N LEU A 35 0.11 -4.12 -4.72
CA LEU A 35 0.54 -4.61 -6.02
C LEU A 35 1.73 -3.83 -6.57
N MET A 36 1.70 -2.48 -6.49
CA MET A 36 2.81 -1.63 -6.90
C MET A 36 4.08 -1.92 -6.10
N VAL A 37 3.97 -1.99 -4.76
CA VAL A 37 5.12 -2.30 -3.88
C VAL A 37 5.68 -3.68 -4.20
N ARG A 38 4.82 -4.68 -4.40
CA ARG A 38 5.21 -6.05 -4.74
C ARG A 38 5.99 -6.09 -6.04
N THR A 39 5.45 -5.50 -7.11
CA THR A 39 6.11 -5.45 -8.42
C THR A 39 7.48 -4.80 -8.34
N LEU A 40 7.61 -3.69 -7.62
CA LEU A 40 8.90 -2.99 -7.47
C LEU A 40 9.91 -3.76 -6.59
N LEU A 41 9.43 -4.52 -5.60
CA LEU A 41 10.29 -5.39 -4.80
C LEU A 41 10.81 -6.57 -5.62
N THR A 42 9.97 -7.16 -6.47
CA THR A 42 10.39 -8.22 -7.41
C THR A 42 11.41 -7.68 -8.41
N GLU A 43 11.15 -6.51 -9.02
CA GLU A 43 12.12 -5.85 -9.92
C GLU A 43 13.47 -5.61 -9.21
N LEU A 44 13.43 -5.13 -7.96
CA LEU A 44 14.64 -4.88 -7.18
C LEU A 44 15.39 -6.19 -6.82
N ALA A 45 14.68 -7.31 -6.70
CA ALA A 45 15.28 -8.62 -6.46
C ALA A 45 16.00 -9.17 -7.68
N ASP A 46 15.57 -8.81 -8.89
CA ASP A 46 16.22 -9.22 -10.14
C ASP A 46 17.55 -8.48 -10.38
N TYR A 47 17.76 -7.33 -9.73
CA TYR A 47 19.00 -6.58 -9.86
C TYR A 47 20.19 -7.34 -9.28
N PRO A 48 21.39 -7.27 -9.90
CA PRO A 48 22.59 -7.86 -9.34
C PRO A 48 22.87 -7.29 -7.94
N GLU A 49 23.36 -8.15 -7.04
CA GLU A 49 23.49 -7.79 -5.62
C GLU A 49 24.34 -6.53 -5.38
N ALA A 50 25.40 -6.34 -6.17
CA ALA A 50 26.27 -5.16 -6.08
C ALA A 50 25.52 -3.84 -6.30
N TYR A 51 24.54 -3.81 -7.21
CA TYR A 51 23.68 -2.66 -7.47
C TYR A 51 22.56 -2.57 -6.44
N ARG A 52 21.91 -3.70 -6.14
CA ARG A 52 20.82 -3.76 -5.16
C ARG A 52 21.22 -3.22 -3.79
N ARG A 53 22.46 -3.50 -3.36
CA ARG A 53 23.00 -3.05 -2.07
C ARG A 53 23.13 -1.54 -1.93
N GLN A 54 23.10 -0.80 -3.03
CA GLN A 54 23.21 0.67 -3.04
C GLN A 54 21.82 1.34 -3.04
N ILE A 55 20.75 0.57 -3.19
CA ILE A 55 19.39 1.08 -3.34
C ILE A 55 18.67 1.00 -2.00
N ASN A 56 18.20 2.15 -1.52
CA ASN A 56 17.25 2.20 -0.41
C ASN A 56 15.85 1.85 -0.93
N VAL A 57 15.27 0.78 -0.39
CA VAL A 57 13.98 0.21 -0.83
C VAL A 57 12.85 1.24 -0.74
N LEU A 58 12.80 1.98 0.37
CA LEU A 58 11.76 2.97 0.58
C LEU A 58 11.85 4.09 -0.46
N SER A 59 13.05 4.66 -0.67
CA SER A 59 13.22 5.75 -1.64
C SER A 59 13.05 5.27 -3.08
N PHE A 60 13.40 4.03 -3.38
CA PHE A 60 13.15 3.41 -4.67
C PHE A 60 11.66 3.33 -4.99
N ILE A 61 10.87 2.78 -4.05
CA ILE A 61 9.41 2.67 -4.21
C ILE A 61 8.75 4.04 -4.22
N GLN A 62 9.14 4.93 -3.32
CA GLN A 62 8.56 6.27 -3.19
C GLN A 62 8.79 7.14 -4.43
N ARG A 63 9.90 6.96 -5.15
CA ARG A 63 10.15 7.71 -6.41
C ARG A 63 9.39 7.16 -7.61
N ARG A 64 8.95 5.91 -7.57
CA ARG A 64 8.29 5.22 -8.67
C ARG A 64 6.78 5.06 -8.48
N THR A 65 6.26 5.53 -7.35
CA THR A 65 4.83 5.46 -7.01
C THR A 65 4.40 6.79 -6.38
N ASN A 66 3.11 7.10 -6.43
CA ASN A 66 2.54 8.24 -5.70
C ASN A 66 2.12 7.87 -4.27
N LEU A 67 2.68 6.79 -3.72
CA LEU A 67 2.34 6.31 -2.39
C LEU A 67 2.99 7.16 -1.31
N SER A 68 2.23 7.39 -0.24
CA SER A 68 2.78 8.03 0.95
C SER A 68 3.83 7.14 1.59
N ARG A 69 4.81 7.78 2.24
CA ARG A 69 5.86 7.07 3.00
C ARG A 69 5.27 6.11 4.04
N SER A 70 4.20 6.53 4.73
CA SER A 70 3.53 5.70 5.74
C SER A 70 2.88 4.45 5.14
N ARG A 71 2.23 4.58 3.97
CA ARG A 71 1.62 3.44 3.27
C ARG A 71 2.67 2.43 2.82
N ILE A 72 3.76 2.89 2.23
CA ILE A 72 4.88 2.02 1.83
C ILE A 72 5.46 1.30 3.05
N MET A 73 5.74 2.05 4.13
CA MET A 73 6.31 1.47 5.36
C MET A 73 5.37 0.47 6.02
N SER A 74 4.06 0.71 6.00
CA SER A 74 3.05 -0.24 6.49
C SER A 74 3.14 -1.55 5.71
N ILE A 75 3.13 -1.51 4.37
CA ILE A 75 3.24 -2.70 3.53
C ILE A 75 4.57 -3.43 3.74
N LEU A 76 5.69 -2.71 3.75
CA LEU A 76 7.01 -3.30 4.02
C LEU A 76 7.09 -3.94 5.40
N SER A 77 6.39 -3.39 6.40
CA SER A 77 6.37 -3.94 7.75
C SER A 77 5.56 -5.24 7.81
N GLU A 78 4.40 -5.30 7.15
CA GLU A 78 3.62 -6.52 7.06
C GLU A 78 4.36 -7.62 6.30
N LEU A 79 5.03 -7.28 5.19
CA LEU A 79 5.89 -8.22 4.46
C LEU A 79 7.07 -8.74 5.30
N ARG A 80 7.66 -7.90 6.17
CA ARG A 80 8.70 -8.34 7.11
C ARG A 80 8.15 -9.23 8.21
N LYS A 81 6.98 -8.92 8.76
CA LYS A 81 6.33 -9.72 9.80
C LYS A 81 5.96 -11.11 9.30
N GLY A 82 5.56 -11.21 8.03
CA GLY A 82 5.30 -12.49 7.37
C GLY A 82 6.54 -13.22 6.85
N ASP A 83 7.75 -12.77 7.23
CA ASP A 83 9.05 -13.32 6.77
C ASP A 83 9.25 -13.37 5.25
N TYR A 84 8.45 -12.60 4.50
CA TYR A 84 8.52 -12.56 3.04
C TYR A 84 9.72 -11.77 2.52
N ILE A 85 10.17 -10.75 3.27
CA ILE A 85 11.32 -9.94 2.89
C ILE A 85 12.21 -9.64 4.09
N THR A 86 13.51 -9.55 3.82
CA THR A 86 14.48 -9.04 4.79
C THR A 86 15.07 -7.75 4.26
N ILE A 87 14.88 -6.66 5.01
CA ILE A 87 15.48 -5.36 4.72
C ILE A 87 16.40 -4.99 5.86
N HIS A 88 17.67 -4.75 5.55
CA HIS A 88 18.68 -4.36 6.52
C HIS A 88 19.27 -3.00 6.16
N ARG A 89 19.23 -2.04 7.09
CA ARG A 89 19.65 -0.63 6.86
C ARG A 89 19.02 -0.01 5.61
N GLY A 90 17.76 -0.35 5.34
CA GLY A 90 16.99 0.18 4.20
C GLY A 90 17.25 -0.51 2.86
N VAL A 91 18.09 -1.54 2.82
CA VAL A 91 18.46 -2.29 1.60
C VAL A 91 17.78 -3.66 1.59
N LEU A 92 17.26 -4.09 0.43
CA LEU A 92 16.68 -5.42 0.25
C LEU A 92 17.78 -6.49 0.27
N ARG A 93 17.73 -7.42 1.23
CA ARG A 93 18.69 -8.52 1.38
C ARG A 93 18.15 -9.82 0.81
N THR A 94 16.93 -10.17 1.23
CA THR A 94 16.30 -11.44 0.89
C THR A 94 14.85 -11.19 0.53
N ILE A 95 14.36 -11.97 -0.42
CA ILE A 95 12.95 -12.05 -0.81
C ILE A 95 12.57 -13.53 -0.90
N ALA A 96 11.56 -13.92 -0.11
CA ALA A 96 10.96 -15.24 -0.22
C ALA A 96 10.11 -15.29 -1.48
N HIS A 97 10.30 -16.33 -2.29
CA HIS A 97 9.50 -16.57 -3.48
C HIS A 97 8.54 -17.72 -3.23
N PRO A 98 7.23 -17.57 -3.54
CA PRO A 98 6.57 -16.39 -4.08
C PRO A 98 6.12 -15.38 -3.00
N LEU A 99 6.12 -14.08 -3.34
CA LEU A 99 5.39 -13.07 -2.55
C LEU A 99 3.88 -13.33 -2.63
N PRO A 100 3.09 -13.05 -1.58
CA PRO A 100 1.66 -13.32 -1.59
C PRO A 100 0.92 -12.60 -2.73
N ALA A 101 -0.07 -13.29 -3.30
CA ALA A 101 -0.91 -12.69 -4.34
C ALA A 101 -1.80 -11.57 -3.78
N HIS A 102 -2.23 -11.71 -2.52
CA HIS A 102 -3.14 -10.81 -1.82
C HIS A 102 -2.74 -10.68 -0.34
N PHE A 103 -2.97 -9.51 0.23
CA PHE A 103 -2.79 -9.16 1.65
C PHE A 103 -4.02 -8.39 2.12
#